data_AF-A0A3D0W419-F1
#
_entry.id   AF-A0A3D0W419-F1
#
_cell.length_a   1.000
_cell.length_b   1.000
_cell.length_c   1.000
_cell.angle_alpha   90.00
_cell.angle_beta   90.00
_cell.angle_gamma   90.00
#
_symmetry.space_group_name_H-M   'P 1'
#
loop_
_entity.id
_entity.type
_entity.pdbx_description
1 polymer ?
#
loop_
_entity_poly.entity_id
_entity_poly.type
_entity_poly.pdbx_seq_one_letter_code
_entity_poly.pdbx_strand_id
1 'polypeptide(L)'
;MKKILGFVLMLALFFGLAACGGDEVIPTPVETDDTASFVGVAPITITVGDPFDPLTGITATDTVTGDITAGITVTGAYNINTAGTYTITYKVTGSDGNEVTATRVVTVLTAEGCPINQEKVNGICVPIPAETIVIMHGAPYEVDPFHADFSGTEQLERQQLQTEVEERLNVDIEYRAYPANAPWGPDRVTAIIQSSVAGDHLADIYWSVSDWIQSLAKGDAIVPIDQYLATTGQNIHDSFLEIGSFQEQTYGFGADKLTVDVGLYYNADLVTSLGVDNPTDLFLDGLWTWTRFDQWATQVQTALTAQADDMFALGGMFSSYAESMIPLNGGALINATTQRVAFAQNPALETYAFLNALYTKGLFEPTPQYDAGSPLWQAGKVAMHPGNLWFVNADNRWGGLAFELGFVPYPRADSFVGDYISPVSGVAVYHVASGMTPEREALVFQVWNELQIWQTEAEMADSFELSLMTKFDQEEYVEAYLAIYDKVYLDLINAVGIGAYGENGWRRNCNLGIREGTSRTVMDQIKPIYDAALEAYLNG
;
A
#
# COMPACT_ATOMS: atom_id res chain seq x y z
N MET A 1 -13.78 -2.29 31.38
CA MET A 1 -12.94 -1.78 32.49
C MET A 1 -12.21 -0.56 31.94
N LYS A 2 -12.61 0.64 32.36
CA LYS A 2 -12.14 1.91 31.78
C LYS A 2 -10.77 2.29 32.34
N LYS A 3 -9.76 2.49 31.49
CA LYS A 3 -8.53 3.19 31.85
C LYS A 3 -8.53 4.55 31.14
N ILE A 4 -8.56 5.60 31.94
CA ILE A 4 -8.46 7.00 31.53
C ILE A 4 -6.96 7.31 31.43
N LEU A 5 -6.47 7.67 30.24
CA LEU A 5 -5.15 8.25 30.08
C LEU A 5 -5.31 9.74 29.73
N GLY A 6 -4.96 10.59 30.69
CA GLY A 6 -5.04 12.05 30.54
C GLY A 6 -3.80 12.59 29.84
N PHE A 7 -4.02 13.30 28.73
CA PHE A 7 -3.04 14.12 28.04
C PHE A 7 -2.92 15.49 28.74
N VAL A 8 -1.72 15.90 29.11
CA VAL A 8 -1.45 17.25 29.65
C VAL A 8 -0.58 18.02 28.66
N LEU A 9 -1.23 18.92 27.93
CA LEU A 9 -0.62 19.98 27.15
C LEU A 9 -0.36 21.17 28.08
N MET A 10 0.89 21.60 28.27
CA MET A 10 1.19 22.82 29.03
C MET A 10 2.04 23.79 28.22
N LEU A 11 1.34 24.77 27.65
CA LEU A 11 1.88 26.01 27.11
C LEU A 11 2.17 26.96 28.28
N ALA A 12 3.37 27.54 28.37
CA ALA A 12 3.64 28.62 29.32
C ALA A 12 4.43 29.77 28.68
N LEU A 13 3.79 30.93 28.70
CA LEU A 13 4.27 32.24 28.24
C LEU A 13 5.46 32.76 29.08
N PHE A 14 6.35 33.45 28.38
CA PHE A 14 7.36 34.37 28.91
C PHE A 14 6.72 35.57 29.63
N PHE A 15 7.21 35.89 30.85
CA PHE A 15 7.38 37.27 31.34
C PHE A 15 8.52 37.32 32.36
N GLY A 16 9.40 38.31 32.24
CA GLY A 16 10.68 38.36 32.93
C GLY A 16 10.77 39.21 34.20
N LEU A 17 12.01 39.19 34.73
CA LEU A 17 12.69 40.11 35.66
C LEU A 17 12.31 40.03 37.16
N ALA A 18 13.20 39.50 38.00
CA ALA A 18 14.28 40.27 38.64
C ALA A 18 14.95 39.48 39.80
N ALA A 19 16.27 39.38 39.71
CA ALA A 19 17.31 39.10 40.72
C ALA A 19 16.94 38.92 42.21
N CYS A 20 17.49 37.86 42.84
CA CYS A 20 18.54 37.96 43.87
C CYS A 20 19.03 36.57 44.34
N GLY A 21 20.30 36.27 44.07
CA GLY A 21 21.28 35.70 45.01
C GLY A 21 20.92 34.48 45.86
N GLY A 22 21.39 33.32 45.42
CA GLY A 22 21.66 32.16 46.25
C GLY A 22 22.36 31.09 45.41
N ASP A 23 23.63 30.80 45.72
CA ASP A 23 24.43 29.77 45.06
C ASP A 23 23.81 28.38 45.30
N GLU A 24 22.95 27.93 44.40
CA GLU A 24 22.69 26.51 44.21
C GLU A 24 23.55 26.01 43.05
N VAL A 25 24.50 25.14 43.38
CA VAL A 25 25.30 24.39 42.44
C VAL A 25 24.36 23.47 41.66
N ILE A 26 23.95 23.89 40.47
CA ILE A 26 23.38 23.00 39.47
C ILE A 26 24.52 22.08 39.03
N PRO A 27 24.44 20.74 39.20
CA PRO A 27 25.42 19.87 38.59
C PRO A 27 25.25 19.99 37.08
N THR A 28 26.24 20.58 36.42
CA THR A 28 26.46 20.41 34.99
C THR A 28 26.47 18.92 34.68
N PRO A 29 25.84 18.45 33.59
CA PRO A 29 26.07 17.09 33.10
C PRO A 29 27.57 16.94 32.93
N VAL A 30 28.17 16.00 33.66
CA VAL A 30 29.56 15.63 33.43
C VAL A 30 29.54 14.89 32.11
N GLU A 31 30.02 15.53 31.04
CA GLU A 31 30.59 14.76 29.92
C GLU A 31 31.73 13.94 30.53
N THR A 32 31.48 12.67 30.78
CA THR A 32 32.53 11.72 31.10
C THR A 32 33.27 11.50 29.80
N ASP A 33 34.49 12.03 29.69
CA ASP A 33 35.45 11.64 28.67
C ASP A 33 35.61 10.11 28.77
N ASP A 34 35.19 9.38 27.74
CA ASP A 34 35.25 7.91 27.73
C ASP A 34 36.70 7.49 27.94
N THR A 35 36.95 6.53 28.83
CA THR A 35 38.32 6.14 29.15
C THR A 35 38.97 5.35 28.01
N ALA A 36 38.18 4.77 27.09
CA ALA A 36 38.62 3.96 25.97
C ALA A 36 38.71 4.73 24.65
N SER A 37 39.68 4.38 23.79
CA SER A 37 39.84 4.96 22.46
C SER A 37 40.45 3.97 21.47
N PHE A 38 40.18 4.18 20.18
CA PHE A 38 40.71 3.37 19.08
C PHE A 38 41.87 4.05 18.33
N VAL A 39 42.82 3.25 17.86
CA VAL A 39 43.86 3.65 16.92
C VAL A 39 43.88 2.67 15.74
N GLY A 40 44.11 3.19 14.53
CA GLY A 40 44.25 2.38 13.31
C GLY A 40 43.00 2.25 12.44
N VAL A 41 41.89 2.91 12.81
CA VAL A 41 40.59 2.83 12.10
C VAL A 41 40.52 3.63 10.79
N ALA A 42 41.68 4.00 10.22
CA ALA A 42 41.73 4.72 8.95
C ALA A 42 41.22 3.83 7.79
N PRO A 43 40.57 4.42 6.76
CA PRO A 43 40.13 3.69 5.59
C PRO A 43 41.27 2.92 4.92
N ILE A 44 40.93 1.78 4.31
CA ILE A 44 41.88 0.99 3.53
C ILE A 44 41.32 0.58 2.18
N THR A 45 42.23 0.26 1.28
CA THR A 45 41.92 -0.25 -0.05
C THR A 45 42.65 -1.56 -0.28
N ILE A 46 41.91 -2.56 -0.75
CA ILE A 46 42.42 -3.88 -1.13
C ILE A 46 41.89 -4.25 -2.52
N THR A 47 42.46 -5.26 -3.16
CA THR A 47 41.94 -5.83 -4.42
C THR A 47 41.14 -7.09 -4.13
N VAL A 48 40.18 -7.44 -4.98
CA VAL A 48 39.42 -8.70 -4.84
C VAL A 48 40.36 -9.90 -4.64
N GLY A 49 40.07 -10.68 -3.59
CA GLY A 49 40.84 -11.87 -3.22
C GLY A 49 42.07 -11.60 -2.35
N ASP A 50 42.44 -10.35 -2.09
CA ASP A 50 43.51 -10.03 -1.15
C ASP A 50 43.13 -10.51 0.27
N PRO A 51 44.08 -11.09 1.02
CA PRO A 51 43.82 -11.48 2.40
C PRO A 51 43.58 -10.23 3.26
N PHE A 52 42.46 -10.23 3.99
CA PHE A 52 42.09 -9.14 4.88
C PHE A 52 41.68 -9.68 6.25
N ASP A 53 42.35 -9.19 7.28
CA ASP A 53 41.96 -9.39 8.68
C ASP A 53 41.52 -8.04 9.26
N PRO A 54 40.25 -7.90 9.70
CA PRO A 54 39.69 -6.64 10.17
C PRO A 54 40.39 -6.09 11.43
N LEU A 55 41.09 -6.92 12.22
CA LEU A 55 41.84 -6.48 13.39
C LEU A 55 43.29 -6.08 13.08
N THR A 56 43.77 -6.33 11.87
CA THR A 56 45.15 -5.97 11.50
C THR A 56 45.34 -4.46 11.58
N GLY A 57 46.26 -4.06 12.46
CA GLY A 57 46.63 -2.66 12.70
C GLY A 57 45.66 -1.88 13.61
N ILE A 58 44.63 -2.53 14.16
CA ILE A 58 43.69 -1.91 15.10
C ILE A 58 44.13 -2.18 16.53
N THR A 59 44.12 -1.12 17.34
CA THR A 59 44.34 -1.23 18.80
C THR A 59 43.29 -0.41 19.53
N ALA A 60 42.99 -0.82 20.75
CA ALA A 60 42.15 -0.07 21.67
C ALA A 60 42.88 0.12 23.00
N THR A 61 42.87 1.35 23.51
CA THR A 61 43.54 1.71 24.76
C THR A 61 42.58 2.41 25.70
N ASP A 62 42.63 1.99 26.95
CA ASP A 62 41.95 2.60 28.07
C ASP A 62 42.94 3.39 28.92
N THR A 63 42.56 4.60 29.34
CA THR A 63 43.43 5.49 30.13
C THR A 63 43.70 4.96 31.54
N VAL A 64 42.90 4.03 32.05
CA VAL A 64 43.02 3.44 33.40
C VAL A 64 43.60 2.03 33.36
N THR A 65 43.09 1.16 32.48
CA THR A 65 43.48 -0.27 32.42
C THR A 65 44.55 -0.58 31.37
N GLY A 66 44.86 0.38 30.48
CA GLY A 66 45.90 0.23 29.46
C GLY A 66 45.38 -0.45 28.19
N ASP A 67 46.12 -1.41 27.64
CA ASP A 67 45.75 -2.06 26.38
C ASP A 67 44.53 -2.98 26.55
N ILE A 68 43.44 -2.63 25.86
CA ILE A 68 42.17 -3.36 25.84
C ILE A 68 41.86 -3.92 24.44
N THR A 69 42.85 -3.99 23.54
CA THR A 69 42.70 -4.45 22.15
C THR A 69 42.07 -5.84 22.04
N ALA A 70 42.34 -6.73 23.00
CA ALA A 70 41.74 -8.07 23.02
C ALA A 70 40.21 -8.07 23.27
N GLY A 71 39.66 -6.95 23.75
CA GLY A 71 38.23 -6.75 23.97
C GLY A 71 37.47 -6.19 22.77
N ILE A 72 38.16 -5.89 21.66
CA ILE A 72 37.52 -5.36 20.45
C ILE A 72 36.59 -6.43 19.87
N THR A 73 35.34 -6.04 19.68
CA THR A 73 34.37 -6.78 18.87
C THR A 73 34.23 -6.08 17.52
N VAL A 74 34.18 -6.88 16.44
CA VAL A 74 34.00 -6.38 15.07
C VAL A 74 32.62 -6.80 14.59
N THR A 75 31.90 -5.85 14.02
CA THR A 75 30.59 -6.05 13.39
C THR A 75 30.59 -5.41 12.00
N GLY A 76 29.62 -5.79 11.16
CA GLY A 76 29.54 -5.37 9.76
C GLY A 76 29.91 -6.49 8.79
N ALA A 77 29.13 -6.62 7.71
CA ALA A 77 29.39 -7.58 6.65
C ALA A 77 30.38 -7.01 5.64
N TYR A 78 31.36 -7.80 5.22
CA TYR A 78 32.27 -7.46 4.15
C TYR A 78 32.54 -8.69 3.28
N ASN A 79 32.82 -8.48 2.00
CA ASN A 79 33.18 -9.56 1.08
C ASN A 79 34.42 -9.17 0.27
N ILE A 80 35.55 -9.76 0.62
CA ILE A 80 36.82 -9.52 -0.08
C ILE A 80 36.83 -10.04 -1.51
N ASN A 81 35.87 -10.87 -1.91
CA ASN A 81 35.79 -11.43 -3.25
C ASN A 81 34.90 -10.60 -4.18
N THR A 82 34.28 -9.53 -3.68
CA THR A 82 33.39 -8.66 -4.43
C THR A 82 33.86 -7.22 -4.29
N ALA A 83 34.10 -6.55 -5.42
CA ALA A 83 34.46 -5.14 -5.43
C ALA A 83 33.33 -4.30 -4.83
N GLY A 84 33.67 -3.24 -4.12
CA GLY A 84 32.70 -2.40 -3.42
C GLY A 84 33.30 -1.73 -2.19
N THR A 85 32.47 -0.96 -1.49
CA THR A 85 32.85 -0.27 -0.26
C THR A 85 32.11 -0.90 0.91
N TYR A 86 32.84 -1.31 1.94
CA TYR A 86 32.28 -1.96 3.13
C TYR A 86 32.63 -1.17 4.37
N THR A 87 31.66 -0.98 5.26
CA THR A 87 31.88 -0.35 6.56
C THR A 87 31.90 -1.40 7.65
N ILE A 88 33.01 -1.48 8.39
CA ILE A 88 33.15 -2.33 9.57
C ILE A 88 33.15 -1.46 10.83
N THR A 89 32.47 -1.93 11.87
CA THR A 89 32.31 -1.23 13.14
C THR A 89 33.02 -2.00 14.24
N TYR A 90 33.93 -1.32 14.91
CA TYR A 90 34.64 -1.78 16.09
C TYR A 90 33.94 -1.28 17.34
N LYS A 91 33.88 -2.14 18.36
CA LYS A 91 33.30 -1.80 19.65
C LYS A 91 34.13 -2.39 20.79
N VAL A 92 34.35 -1.59 21.83
CA VAL A 92 35.07 -2.00 23.04
C VAL A 92 34.46 -1.30 24.26
N THR A 93 34.48 -1.96 25.42
CA THR A 93 34.01 -1.38 26.68
C THR A 93 35.20 -0.88 27.50
N GLY A 94 35.15 0.38 27.91
CA GLY A 94 36.13 1.00 28.80
C GLY A 94 36.00 0.55 30.25
N SER A 95 36.97 0.94 31.07
CA SER A 95 36.98 0.66 32.51
C SER A 95 35.92 1.44 33.30
N ASP A 96 35.42 2.53 32.73
CA ASP A 96 34.25 3.29 33.18
C ASP A 96 32.91 2.58 32.91
N GLY A 97 32.92 1.49 32.16
CA GLY A 97 31.73 0.73 31.76
C GLY A 97 31.03 1.27 30.52
N ASN A 98 31.54 2.34 29.91
CA ASN A 98 31.00 2.91 28.68
C ASN A 98 31.50 2.13 27.46
N GLU A 99 30.67 2.07 26.43
CA GLU A 99 31.03 1.43 25.15
C GLU A 99 31.41 2.49 24.12
N VAL A 100 32.61 2.34 23.56
CA VAL A 100 33.11 3.21 22.49
C VAL A 100 33.03 2.47 21.17
N THR A 101 32.59 3.18 20.12
CA THR A 101 32.52 2.65 18.76
C THR A 101 33.40 3.45 17.80
N ALA A 102 33.95 2.77 16.82
CA ALA A 102 34.67 3.39 15.71
C ALA A 102 34.40 2.62 14.42
N THR A 103 34.33 3.33 13.29
CA THR A 103 34.09 2.72 11.98
C THR A 103 35.34 2.80 11.09
N ARG A 104 35.51 1.80 10.22
CA ARG A 104 36.53 1.80 9.16
C ARG A 104 35.90 1.42 7.84
N VAL A 105 36.24 2.18 6.81
CA VAL A 105 35.81 1.93 5.44
C VAL A 105 36.86 1.07 4.73
N VAL A 106 36.42 -0.05 4.15
CA VAL A 106 37.23 -0.98 3.37
C VAL A 106 36.75 -0.94 1.93
N THR A 107 37.56 -0.38 1.04
CA THR A 107 37.30 -0.37 -0.40
C THR A 107 37.97 -1.58 -1.04
N VAL A 108 37.18 -2.46 -1.63
CA VAL A 108 37.64 -3.59 -2.44
C VAL A 108 37.59 -3.18 -3.91
N LEU A 109 38.74 -3.10 -4.56
CA LEU A 109 38.87 -2.83 -5.99
C LEU A 109 38.62 -4.10 -6.81
N THR A 110 38.21 -3.94 -8.06
CA THR A 110 38.14 -5.01 -9.05
C THR A 110 39.51 -5.65 -9.28
N ALA A 111 39.55 -6.82 -9.92
CA ALA A 111 40.82 -7.53 -10.18
C ALA A 111 41.81 -6.70 -11.03
N GLU A 112 41.32 -5.69 -11.75
CA GLU A 112 42.13 -4.77 -12.55
C GLU A 112 42.66 -3.57 -11.75
N GLY A 113 42.26 -3.46 -10.47
CA GLY A 113 42.63 -2.40 -9.55
C GLY A 113 41.80 -1.12 -9.73
N CYS A 114 40.57 -1.24 -10.23
CA CYS A 114 39.64 -0.10 -10.36
C CYS A 114 38.52 -0.16 -9.31
N PRO A 115 37.94 0.99 -8.91
CA PRO A 115 36.71 1.01 -8.12
C PRO A 115 35.55 0.26 -8.81
N ILE A 116 34.49 0.00 -8.05
CA ILE A 116 33.23 -0.46 -8.65
C ILE A 116 32.75 0.54 -9.72
N ASN A 117 32.08 0.04 -10.75
CA ASN A 117 31.58 0.83 -11.89
C ASN A 117 32.67 1.55 -12.70
N GLN A 118 33.92 1.10 -12.61
CA GLN A 118 35.00 1.61 -13.45
C GLN A 118 35.75 0.46 -14.12
N GLU A 119 36.14 0.71 -15.37
CA GLU A 119 36.96 -0.22 -16.15
C GLU A 119 38.32 0.40 -16.46
N LYS A 120 39.33 -0.45 -16.70
CA LYS A 120 40.69 0.01 -16.97
C LYS A 120 40.90 0.23 -18.46
N VAL A 121 40.85 1.50 -18.88
CA VAL A 121 41.14 1.90 -20.27
C VAL A 121 42.48 2.59 -20.33
N ASN A 122 43.42 2.01 -21.08
CA ASN A 122 44.80 2.52 -21.22
C ASN A 122 45.53 2.75 -19.88
N GLY A 123 45.23 1.92 -18.88
CA GLY A 123 45.84 2.00 -17.55
C GLY A 123 45.21 3.04 -16.62
N ILE A 124 44.13 3.70 -17.03
CA ILE A 124 43.35 4.66 -16.23
C ILE A 124 41.98 4.05 -15.97
N CYS A 125 41.50 4.12 -14.74
CA CYS A 125 40.13 3.73 -14.42
C CYS A 125 39.17 4.81 -14.93
N VAL A 126 38.22 4.40 -15.77
CA VAL A 126 37.20 5.28 -16.36
C VAL A 126 35.81 4.77 -15.97
N PRO A 127 34.83 5.65 -15.71
CA PRO A 127 33.47 5.25 -15.39
C PRO A 127 32.85 4.40 -16.50
N ILE A 128 32.24 3.27 -16.12
CA ILE A 128 31.33 2.51 -16.96
C ILE A 128 30.01 3.29 -16.97
N PRO A 129 29.43 3.64 -18.13
CA PRO A 129 28.12 4.28 -18.18
C PRO A 129 27.07 3.45 -17.44
N ALA A 130 26.28 4.09 -16.59
CA ALA A 130 25.18 3.44 -15.91
C ALA A 130 24.06 3.08 -16.90
N GLU A 131 23.37 1.96 -16.66
CA GLU A 131 22.16 1.63 -17.41
C GLU A 131 20.95 2.35 -16.80
N THR A 132 20.15 3.04 -17.62
CA THR A 132 18.93 3.65 -17.11
C THR A 132 17.82 2.61 -16.96
N ILE A 133 17.22 2.57 -15.77
CA ILE A 133 16.03 1.80 -15.44
C ILE A 133 14.85 2.75 -15.32
N VAL A 134 13.87 2.60 -16.21
CA VAL A 134 12.69 3.46 -16.24
C VAL A 134 11.53 2.77 -15.53
N ILE A 135 10.99 3.43 -14.51
CA ILE A 135 9.81 2.97 -13.76
C ILE A 135 8.66 3.94 -14.04
N MET A 136 7.59 3.45 -14.66
CA MET A 136 6.40 4.27 -14.87
C MET A 136 5.42 4.16 -13.73
N HIS A 137 4.92 5.30 -13.25
CA HIS A 137 3.94 5.39 -12.17
C HIS A 137 2.80 6.35 -12.53
N GLY A 138 1.62 6.13 -11.95
CA GLY A 138 0.47 7.04 -12.11
C GLY A 138 0.71 8.42 -11.49
N ALA A 139 1.51 8.45 -10.43
CA ALA A 139 1.91 9.63 -9.68
C ALA A 139 3.39 9.50 -9.28
N PRO A 140 4.37 9.90 -10.12
CA PRO A 140 5.79 9.75 -9.79
C PRO A 140 6.19 10.43 -8.48
N TYR A 141 5.55 11.54 -8.11
CA TYR A 141 5.79 12.25 -6.85
C TYR A 141 5.45 11.43 -5.58
N GLU A 142 4.75 10.30 -5.70
CA GLU A 142 4.50 9.40 -4.56
C GLU A 142 5.63 8.38 -4.36
N VAL A 143 6.44 8.13 -5.40
CA VAL A 143 7.42 7.01 -5.43
C VAL A 143 8.85 7.42 -5.72
N ASP A 144 9.06 8.60 -6.31
CA ASP A 144 10.37 9.18 -6.57
C ASP A 144 10.81 10.03 -5.35
N PRO A 145 11.73 9.53 -4.52
CA PRO A 145 12.12 10.22 -3.29
C PRO A 145 12.93 11.50 -3.56
N PHE A 146 13.41 11.72 -4.79
CA PHE A 146 14.08 12.94 -5.23
C PHE A 146 13.15 13.95 -5.90
N HIS A 147 11.87 13.60 -6.10
CA HIS A 147 10.88 14.52 -6.65
C HIS A 147 10.70 15.74 -5.72
N ALA A 148 10.61 16.94 -6.30
CA ALA A 148 10.52 18.20 -5.54
C ALA A 148 9.26 18.26 -4.65
N ASP A 149 8.15 17.68 -5.14
CA ASP A 149 6.86 17.59 -4.45
C ASP A 149 6.62 16.19 -3.86
N PHE A 150 7.66 15.49 -3.41
CA PHE A 150 7.52 14.14 -2.87
C PHE A 150 6.47 14.08 -1.75
N SER A 151 5.50 13.18 -1.87
CA SER A 151 4.40 13.01 -0.90
C SER A 151 4.38 11.64 -0.23
N GLY A 152 5.34 10.77 -0.54
CA GLY A 152 5.50 9.49 0.14
C GLY A 152 6.10 9.64 1.54
N THR A 153 6.29 8.50 2.20
CA THR A 153 6.88 8.41 3.54
C THR A 153 8.37 8.05 3.46
N GLU A 154 9.12 8.24 4.55
CA GLU A 154 10.55 7.88 4.68
C GLU A 154 11.48 8.50 3.59
N GLN A 155 11.24 9.74 3.16
CA GLN A 155 11.96 10.34 2.03
C GLN A 155 13.49 10.20 2.10
N LEU A 156 14.11 10.56 3.23
CA LEU A 156 15.57 10.51 3.39
C LEU A 156 16.14 9.09 3.31
N GLU A 157 15.45 8.12 3.90
CA GLU A 157 15.85 6.71 3.87
C GLU A 157 15.72 6.15 2.45
N ARG A 158 14.64 6.48 1.74
CA ARG A 158 14.46 6.10 0.33
C ARG A 158 15.50 6.73 -0.60
N GLN A 159 15.88 7.98 -0.38
CA GLN A 159 16.98 8.62 -1.12
C GLN A 159 18.31 7.89 -0.91
N GLN A 160 18.63 7.55 0.34
CA GLN A 160 19.84 6.79 0.67
C GLN A 160 19.82 5.41 0.02
N LEU A 161 18.70 4.68 0.18
CA LEU A 161 18.52 3.35 -0.41
C LEU A 161 18.66 3.39 -1.94
N GLN A 162 18.00 4.34 -2.61
CA GLN A 162 18.12 4.48 -4.06
C GLN A 162 19.56 4.79 -4.48
N THR A 163 20.25 5.73 -3.82
CA THR A 163 21.65 6.04 -4.13
C THR A 163 22.57 4.82 -3.95
N GLU A 164 22.37 4.03 -2.89
CA GLU A 164 23.13 2.80 -2.65
C GLU A 164 22.87 1.73 -3.73
N VAL A 165 21.61 1.60 -4.18
CA VAL A 165 21.23 0.69 -5.27
C VAL A 165 21.84 1.13 -6.60
N GLU A 166 21.74 2.41 -6.95
CA GLU A 166 22.32 3.00 -8.17
C GLU A 166 23.84 2.79 -8.23
N GLU A 167 24.55 3.08 -7.13
CA GLU A 167 25.99 2.85 -7.05
C GLU A 167 26.34 1.36 -7.10
N ARG A 168 25.63 0.48 -6.39
CA ARG A 168 25.98 -0.94 -6.35
C ARG A 168 25.69 -1.67 -7.65
N LEU A 169 24.60 -1.32 -8.34
CA LEU A 169 24.15 -1.99 -9.56
C LEU A 169 24.58 -1.28 -10.85
N ASN A 170 25.23 -0.11 -10.74
CA ASN A 170 25.59 0.74 -11.87
C ASN A 170 24.40 1.11 -12.75
N VAL A 171 23.34 1.60 -12.11
CA VAL A 171 22.11 2.02 -12.79
C VAL A 171 21.75 3.45 -12.43
N ASP A 172 21.03 4.11 -13.32
CA ASP A 172 20.32 5.36 -13.02
C ASP A 172 18.82 5.06 -13.02
N ILE A 173 18.09 5.43 -11.96
CA ILE A 173 16.65 5.15 -11.88
C ILE A 173 15.86 6.40 -12.27
N GLU A 174 14.94 6.23 -13.22
CA GLU A 174 14.08 7.31 -13.69
C GLU A 174 12.59 6.97 -13.50
N TYR A 175 11.90 7.79 -12.72
CA TYR A 175 10.45 7.67 -12.55
C TYR A 175 9.72 8.53 -13.58
N ARG A 176 8.85 7.92 -14.39
CA ARG A 176 8.09 8.62 -15.44
C ARG A 176 6.59 8.54 -15.21
N ALA A 177 5.91 9.66 -15.47
CA ALA A 177 4.46 9.67 -15.57
C ALA A 177 4.01 9.00 -16.88
N TYR A 178 2.80 8.43 -16.86
CA TYR A 178 2.15 7.99 -18.09
C TYR A 178 1.85 9.16 -19.05
N PRO A 179 1.84 8.91 -20.37
CA PRO A 179 1.46 9.92 -21.35
C PRO A 179 0.11 10.55 -20.99
N ALA A 180 -0.02 11.86 -21.18
CA ALA A 180 -1.22 12.61 -20.79
C ALA A 180 -2.50 12.13 -21.49
N ASN A 181 -2.39 11.49 -22.66
CA ASN A 181 -3.50 10.88 -23.40
C ASN A 181 -3.77 9.42 -23.02
N ALA A 182 -2.95 8.82 -22.16
CA ALA A 182 -3.10 7.47 -21.64
C ALA A 182 -2.84 7.41 -20.11
N PRO A 183 -3.44 8.31 -19.31
CA PRO A 183 -3.06 8.48 -17.92
C PRO A 183 -3.55 7.33 -17.04
N TRP A 184 -4.61 6.60 -17.40
CA TRP A 184 -5.15 5.46 -16.64
C TRP A 184 -6.07 4.59 -17.51
N GLY A 185 -6.51 3.45 -16.97
CA GLY A 185 -7.57 2.62 -17.55
C GLY A 185 -7.20 1.98 -18.90
N PRO A 186 -8.19 1.73 -19.79
CA PRO A 186 -7.97 1.05 -21.07
C PRO A 186 -6.96 1.76 -21.98
N ASP A 187 -6.92 3.10 -21.95
CA ASP A 187 -5.99 3.89 -22.77
C ASP A 187 -4.55 3.65 -22.35
N ARG A 188 -4.27 3.56 -21.03
CA ARG A 188 -2.96 3.20 -20.49
C ARG A 188 -2.52 1.81 -20.95
N VAL A 189 -3.40 0.82 -20.79
CA VAL A 189 -3.13 -0.58 -21.17
C VAL A 189 -2.85 -0.69 -22.67
N THR A 190 -3.63 0.01 -23.48
CA THR A 190 -3.44 0.06 -24.94
C THR A 190 -2.08 0.67 -25.30
N ALA A 191 -1.68 1.77 -24.64
CA ALA A 191 -0.39 2.40 -24.88
C ALA A 191 0.78 1.47 -24.52
N ILE A 192 0.70 0.76 -23.39
CA ILE A 192 1.70 -0.22 -22.98
C ILE A 192 1.83 -1.33 -24.04
N ILE A 193 0.72 -1.96 -24.44
CA ILE A 193 0.73 -3.04 -25.45
C ILE A 193 1.28 -2.53 -26.79
N GLN A 194 0.86 -1.35 -27.24
CA GLN A 194 1.33 -0.79 -28.51
C GLN A 194 2.84 -0.49 -28.50
N SER A 195 3.38 -0.01 -27.38
CA SER A 195 4.82 0.22 -27.23
C SER A 195 5.63 -1.07 -27.29
N SER A 196 5.14 -2.15 -26.66
CA SER A 196 5.76 -3.48 -26.73
C SER A 196 5.77 -4.01 -28.16
N VAL A 197 4.63 -3.96 -28.86
CA VAL A 197 4.51 -4.41 -30.26
C VAL A 197 5.43 -3.61 -31.20
N ALA A 198 5.65 -2.33 -30.92
CA ALA A 198 6.58 -1.49 -31.68
C ALA A 198 8.07 -1.75 -31.37
N GLY A 199 8.37 -2.45 -30.27
CA GLY A 199 9.72 -2.62 -29.73
C GLY A 199 10.30 -1.37 -29.07
N ASP A 200 9.49 -0.32 -28.92
CA ASP A 200 9.86 0.97 -28.31
C ASP A 200 9.11 1.12 -26.99
N HIS A 201 9.47 0.26 -26.04
CA HIS A 201 8.83 0.14 -24.73
C HIS A 201 8.81 1.48 -24.00
N LEU A 202 7.70 1.81 -23.33
CA LEU A 202 7.60 3.07 -22.59
C LEU A 202 8.51 3.08 -21.34
N ALA A 203 8.77 1.91 -20.76
CA ALA A 203 9.55 1.72 -19.55
C ALA A 203 10.03 0.27 -19.37
N ASP A 204 10.93 0.05 -18.42
CA ASP A 204 11.35 -1.30 -17.98
C ASP A 204 10.35 -1.87 -16.95
N ILE A 205 9.68 -1.00 -16.18
CA ILE A 205 8.65 -1.37 -15.20
C ILE A 205 7.39 -0.54 -15.42
N TYR A 206 6.24 -1.21 -15.44
CA TYR A 206 4.92 -0.58 -15.50
C TYR A 206 4.19 -0.68 -14.18
N TRP A 207 3.52 0.41 -13.78
CA TRP A 207 2.54 0.43 -12.71
C TRP A 207 1.11 0.45 -13.28
N SER A 208 0.30 -0.55 -12.93
CA SER A 208 -1.08 -0.65 -13.38
C SER A 208 -1.98 -1.18 -12.26
N VAL A 209 -3.18 -1.64 -12.60
CA VAL A 209 -4.05 -2.34 -11.65
C VAL A 209 -4.24 -3.79 -12.07
N SER A 210 -4.37 -4.68 -11.09
CA SER A 210 -4.39 -6.14 -11.26
C SER A 210 -5.43 -6.64 -12.26
N ASP A 211 -6.55 -5.94 -12.40
CA ASP A 211 -7.61 -6.26 -13.37
C ASP A 211 -7.11 -6.25 -14.83
N TRP A 212 -6.00 -5.59 -15.14
CA TRP A 212 -5.44 -5.49 -16.50
C TRP A 212 -4.37 -6.53 -16.83
N ILE A 213 -3.96 -7.36 -15.87
CA ILE A 213 -2.89 -8.35 -16.06
C ILE A 213 -3.17 -9.26 -17.26
N GLN A 214 -4.39 -9.80 -17.37
CA GLN A 214 -4.77 -10.63 -18.51
C GLN A 214 -4.54 -9.93 -19.85
N SER A 215 -4.89 -8.64 -19.96
CA SER A 215 -4.76 -7.89 -21.21
C SER A 215 -3.30 -7.61 -21.55
N LEU A 216 -2.50 -7.25 -20.54
CA LEU A 216 -1.07 -6.99 -20.70
C LEU A 216 -0.29 -8.26 -21.05
N ALA A 217 -0.58 -9.38 -20.38
CA ALA A 217 0.05 -10.67 -20.64
C ALA A 217 -0.31 -11.20 -22.04
N LYS A 218 -1.60 -11.18 -22.44
CA LYS A 218 -2.02 -11.57 -23.80
C LYS A 218 -1.52 -10.64 -24.89
N GLY A 219 -1.18 -9.40 -24.53
CA GLY A 219 -0.57 -8.43 -25.43
C GLY A 219 0.95 -8.55 -25.52
N ASP A 220 1.56 -9.58 -24.91
CA ASP A 220 3.01 -9.78 -24.81
C ASP A 220 3.73 -8.52 -24.30
N ALA A 221 3.10 -7.75 -23.40
CA ALA A 221 3.63 -6.47 -22.93
C ALA A 221 4.40 -6.57 -21.61
N ILE A 222 4.21 -7.68 -20.88
CA ILE A 222 4.81 -7.96 -19.58
C ILE A 222 5.25 -9.42 -19.51
N VAL A 223 6.25 -9.70 -18.66
CA VAL A 223 6.80 -11.06 -18.48
C VAL A 223 6.47 -11.61 -17.09
N PRO A 224 6.37 -12.95 -16.95
CA PRO A 224 6.24 -13.59 -15.65
C PRO A 224 7.52 -13.39 -14.82
N ILE A 225 7.37 -13.33 -13.49
CA ILE A 225 8.48 -13.15 -12.54
C ILE A 225 8.77 -14.40 -11.70
N ASP A 226 8.10 -15.53 -11.96
CA ASP A 226 8.18 -16.75 -11.16
C ASP A 226 9.63 -17.23 -10.96
N GLN A 227 10.47 -17.09 -11.98
CA GLN A 227 11.90 -17.43 -11.95
C GLN A 227 12.73 -16.61 -10.95
N TYR A 228 12.24 -15.45 -10.52
CA TYR A 228 12.93 -14.55 -9.59
C TYR A 228 12.41 -14.64 -8.15
N LEU A 229 11.24 -15.25 -7.94
CA LEU A 229 10.59 -15.33 -6.62
C LEU A 229 11.44 -16.11 -5.60
N ALA A 230 12.13 -17.17 -6.04
CA ALA A 230 12.96 -17.99 -5.18
C ALA A 230 14.28 -17.34 -4.74
N THR A 231 14.69 -16.22 -5.36
CA THR A 231 15.96 -15.55 -5.06
C THR A 231 15.75 -14.12 -4.58
N THR A 232 15.13 -13.30 -5.41
CA THR A 232 14.98 -11.85 -5.21
C THR A 232 13.60 -11.51 -4.64
N GLY A 233 12.56 -12.20 -5.10
CA GLY A 233 11.17 -11.91 -4.74
C GLY A 233 10.69 -12.52 -3.43
N GLN A 234 11.55 -13.08 -2.58
CA GLN A 234 11.15 -13.81 -1.37
C GLN A 234 10.38 -12.96 -0.35
N ASN A 235 10.56 -11.64 -0.40
CA ASN A 235 9.91 -10.70 0.52
C ASN A 235 8.48 -10.30 0.07
N ILE A 236 8.08 -10.63 -1.16
CA ILE A 236 6.75 -10.29 -1.68
C ILE A 236 5.70 -11.14 -0.97
N HIS A 237 4.68 -10.49 -0.41
CA HIS A 237 3.63 -11.18 0.32
C HIS A 237 2.74 -12.03 -0.62
N ASP A 238 2.32 -13.21 -0.16
CA ASP A 238 1.54 -14.19 -0.94
C ASP A 238 0.26 -13.61 -1.57
N SER A 239 -0.40 -12.66 -0.88
CA SER A 239 -1.60 -12.01 -1.41
C SER A 239 -1.33 -11.16 -2.67
N PHE A 240 -0.13 -10.60 -2.81
CA PHE A 240 0.29 -9.91 -4.03
C PHE A 240 0.64 -10.89 -5.15
N LEU A 241 1.19 -12.06 -4.82
CA LEU A 241 1.40 -13.13 -5.79
C LEU A 241 0.06 -13.67 -6.31
N GLU A 242 -0.92 -13.86 -5.42
CA GLU A 242 -2.27 -14.33 -5.78
C GLU A 242 -2.99 -13.36 -6.73
N ILE A 243 -3.05 -12.07 -6.37
CA ILE A 243 -3.71 -11.06 -7.22
C ILE A 243 -2.91 -10.72 -8.48
N GLY A 244 -1.59 -10.93 -8.44
CA GLY A 244 -0.66 -10.74 -9.53
C GLY A 244 -0.64 -11.90 -10.55
N SER A 245 -1.41 -12.96 -10.30
CA SER A 245 -1.36 -14.19 -11.09
C SER A 245 -2.38 -14.24 -12.23
N PHE A 246 -1.93 -14.75 -13.37
CA PHE A 246 -2.74 -15.10 -14.53
C PHE A 246 -2.21 -16.40 -15.15
N GLN A 247 -3.08 -17.40 -15.33
CA GLN A 247 -2.71 -18.69 -15.94
C GLN A 247 -1.50 -19.38 -15.30
N GLU A 248 -1.54 -19.54 -13.97
CA GLU A 248 -0.48 -20.19 -13.16
C GLU A 248 0.89 -19.50 -13.20
N GLN A 249 0.96 -18.28 -13.74
CA GLN A 249 2.16 -17.45 -13.76
C GLN A 249 1.91 -16.13 -13.04
N THR A 250 2.96 -15.61 -12.42
CA THR A 250 2.90 -14.35 -11.65
C THR A 250 3.46 -13.22 -12.49
N TYR A 251 2.63 -12.21 -12.77
CA TYR A 251 3.00 -11.04 -13.58
C TYR A 251 2.94 -9.73 -12.79
N GLY A 252 2.11 -9.68 -11.74
CA GLY A 252 1.95 -8.53 -10.86
C GLY A 252 2.67 -8.74 -9.53
N PHE A 253 3.24 -7.66 -8.99
CA PHE A 253 3.90 -7.66 -7.68
C PHE A 253 3.79 -6.30 -7.00
N GLY A 254 4.00 -6.28 -5.69
CA GLY A 254 3.95 -5.09 -4.83
C GLY A 254 4.68 -5.33 -3.52
N ALA A 255 4.90 -4.25 -2.76
CA ALA A 255 5.66 -4.29 -1.51
C ALA A 255 4.78 -4.48 -0.26
N ASP A 256 3.47 -4.36 -0.43
CA ASP A 256 2.51 -4.34 0.68
C ASP A 256 1.84 -5.70 0.90
N LYS A 257 0.89 -5.71 1.82
CA LYS A 257 -0.10 -6.78 2.01
C LYS A 257 -1.48 -6.25 1.62
N LEU A 258 -2.28 -7.07 0.93
CA LEU A 258 -3.69 -6.76 0.67
C LEU A 258 -4.49 -6.65 1.97
N THR A 259 -5.25 -5.58 2.09
CA THR A 259 -6.05 -5.23 3.27
C THR A 259 -7.41 -4.71 2.81
N VAL A 260 -8.37 -4.59 3.74
CA VAL A 260 -9.67 -4.02 3.39
C VAL A 260 -9.50 -2.55 2.97
N ASP A 261 -9.98 -2.25 1.78
CA ASP A 261 -9.98 -0.92 1.19
C ASP A 261 -11.38 -0.30 1.14
N VAL A 262 -12.45 -1.10 1.09
CA VAL A 262 -13.84 -0.63 0.94
C VAL A 262 -14.67 -0.68 2.24
N GLY A 263 -15.62 0.25 2.36
CA GLY A 263 -16.64 0.22 3.40
C GLY A 263 -17.74 1.27 3.22
N LEU A 264 -18.56 1.46 4.26
CA LEU A 264 -19.59 2.49 4.30
C LEU A 264 -19.09 3.66 5.15
N TYR A 265 -19.19 4.84 4.57
CA TYR A 265 -18.81 6.10 5.20
C TYR A 265 -20.05 6.89 5.49
N TYR A 266 -20.08 7.62 6.59
CA TYR A 266 -21.25 8.40 6.96
C TYR A 266 -20.87 9.79 7.49
N ASN A 267 -21.78 10.73 7.33
CA ASN A 267 -21.66 12.07 7.88
C ASN A 267 -21.93 11.97 9.41
N ALA A 268 -20.86 11.93 10.21
CA ALA A 268 -20.92 11.71 11.65
C ALA A 268 -21.60 12.88 12.38
N ASP A 269 -21.38 14.12 11.92
CA ASP A 269 -22.07 15.31 12.42
C ASP A 269 -23.59 15.19 12.24
N LEU A 270 -24.02 14.76 11.04
CA LEU A 270 -25.43 14.60 10.72
C LEU A 270 -26.05 13.48 11.55
N VAL A 271 -25.42 12.30 11.63
CA VAL A 271 -25.88 11.17 12.45
C VAL A 271 -26.08 11.59 13.91
N THR A 272 -25.09 12.28 14.48
CA THR A 272 -25.15 12.81 15.84
C THR A 272 -26.29 13.81 16.01
N SER A 273 -26.46 14.74 15.07
CA SER A 273 -27.52 15.77 15.12
C SER A 273 -28.93 15.19 15.06
N LEU A 274 -29.11 14.05 14.38
CA LEU A 274 -30.40 13.37 14.26
C LEU A 274 -30.74 12.56 15.53
N GLY A 275 -29.77 12.34 16.43
CA GLY A 275 -29.97 11.53 17.64
C GLY A 275 -30.30 10.07 17.35
N VAL A 276 -29.82 9.55 16.22
CA VAL A 276 -29.92 8.13 15.85
C VAL A 276 -28.67 7.40 16.31
N ASP A 277 -28.74 6.07 16.41
CA ASP A 277 -27.60 5.26 16.85
C ASP A 277 -26.43 5.39 15.86
N ASN A 278 -25.20 5.41 16.39
CA ASN A 278 -23.98 5.45 15.60
C ASN A 278 -23.77 4.08 14.89
N PRO A 279 -23.61 4.04 13.55
CA PRO A 279 -23.40 2.79 12.82
C PRO A 279 -22.16 1.99 13.27
N THR A 280 -21.07 2.67 13.60
CA THR A 280 -19.83 2.06 14.08
C THR A 280 -20.05 1.34 15.40
N ASP A 281 -20.73 1.99 16.35
CA ASP A 281 -21.09 1.37 17.64
C ASP A 281 -21.96 0.12 17.42
N LEU A 282 -22.95 0.21 16.53
CA LEU A 282 -23.79 -0.94 16.19
C LEU A 282 -22.99 -2.11 15.60
N PHE A 283 -21.93 -1.83 14.85
CA PHE A 283 -21.03 -2.85 14.34
C PHE A 283 -20.16 -3.46 15.44
N LEU A 284 -19.50 -2.63 16.25
CA LEU A 284 -18.64 -3.08 17.35
C LEU A 284 -19.42 -3.87 18.41
N ASP A 285 -20.70 -3.55 18.62
CA ASP A 285 -21.62 -4.30 19.48
C ASP A 285 -22.16 -5.59 18.84
N GLY A 286 -21.82 -5.88 17.58
CA GLY A 286 -22.26 -7.07 16.85
C GLY A 286 -23.72 -7.04 16.39
N LEU A 287 -24.34 -5.85 16.37
CA LEU A 287 -25.74 -5.62 16.02
C LEU A 287 -25.94 -5.24 14.54
N TRP A 288 -24.87 -5.02 13.77
CA TRP A 288 -24.93 -4.51 12.39
C TRP A 288 -25.29 -5.59 11.35
N THR A 289 -26.57 -5.93 11.30
CA THR A 289 -27.17 -6.84 10.31
C THR A 289 -28.01 -6.10 9.27
N TRP A 290 -28.44 -6.79 8.20
CA TRP A 290 -29.38 -6.24 7.22
C TRP A 290 -30.66 -5.68 7.85
N THR A 291 -31.28 -6.43 8.77
CA THR A 291 -32.46 -5.93 9.50
C THR A 291 -32.14 -4.65 10.27
N ARG A 292 -30.98 -4.58 10.94
CA ARG A 292 -30.58 -3.39 11.70
C ARG A 292 -30.27 -2.21 10.79
N PHE A 293 -29.59 -2.45 9.67
CA PHE A 293 -29.26 -1.45 8.67
C PHE A 293 -30.51 -0.83 8.03
N ASP A 294 -31.50 -1.66 7.66
CA ASP A 294 -32.79 -1.17 7.14
C ASP A 294 -33.52 -0.29 8.16
N GLN A 295 -33.61 -0.74 9.42
CA GLN A 295 -34.21 0.03 10.50
C GLN A 295 -33.51 1.39 10.69
N TRP A 296 -32.18 1.38 10.73
CA TRP A 296 -31.37 2.57 10.88
C TRP A 296 -31.59 3.54 9.70
N ALA A 297 -31.47 3.06 8.45
CA ALA A 297 -31.64 3.90 7.27
C ALA A 297 -33.07 4.47 7.16
N THR A 298 -34.08 3.70 7.55
CA THR A 298 -35.47 4.17 7.61
C THR A 298 -35.67 5.25 8.68
N GLN A 299 -35.06 5.07 9.86
CA GLN A 299 -35.10 6.05 10.94
C GLN A 299 -34.41 7.37 10.55
N VAL A 300 -33.22 7.26 9.93
CA VAL A 300 -32.48 8.39 9.38
C VAL A 300 -33.31 9.13 8.36
N GLN A 301 -33.85 8.44 7.35
CA GLN A 301 -34.67 9.09 6.32
C GLN A 301 -35.89 9.80 6.90
N THR A 302 -36.55 9.19 7.89
CA THR A 302 -37.70 9.79 8.59
C THR A 302 -37.30 11.10 9.28
N ALA A 303 -36.14 11.12 9.94
CA ALA A 303 -35.62 12.30 10.61
C ALA A 303 -35.17 13.39 9.63
N LEU A 304 -34.60 13.01 8.48
CA LEU A 304 -34.18 13.91 7.42
C LEU A 304 -35.34 14.59 6.69
N THR A 305 -36.41 13.85 6.39
CA THR A 305 -37.61 14.41 5.75
C THR A 305 -38.29 15.47 6.61
N ALA A 306 -38.05 15.50 7.93
CA ALA A 306 -38.50 16.59 8.79
C ALA A 306 -37.67 17.88 8.64
N GLN A 307 -36.47 17.81 8.07
CA GLN A 307 -35.55 18.94 7.88
C GLN A 307 -35.62 19.51 6.46
N ALA A 308 -35.50 18.67 5.43
CA ALA A 308 -35.52 19.08 4.03
C ALA A 308 -35.89 17.92 3.09
N ASP A 309 -36.51 18.25 1.95
CA ASP A 309 -36.97 17.26 0.96
C ASP A 309 -35.83 16.68 0.09
N ASP A 310 -34.64 17.28 0.12
CA ASP A 310 -33.49 16.88 -0.70
C ASP A 310 -32.35 16.22 0.10
N MET A 311 -32.70 15.58 1.22
CA MET A 311 -31.78 14.82 2.06
C MET A 311 -32.14 13.33 2.06
N PHE A 312 -31.10 12.48 2.00
CA PHE A 312 -31.25 11.04 1.84
C PHE A 312 -30.43 10.26 2.85
N ALA A 313 -30.97 9.13 3.31
CA ALA A 313 -30.23 8.24 4.20
C ALA A 313 -29.03 7.59 3.48
N LEU A 314 -29.22 7.16 2.23
CA LEU A 314 -28.25 6.37 1.48
C LEU A 314 -27.89 7.05 0.17
N GLY A 315 -26.62 7.01 -0.20
CA GLY A 315 -26.11 7.43 -1.50
C GLY A 315 -25.24 6.37 -2.15
N GLY A 316 -24.66 6.73 -3.29
CA GLY A 316 -23.76 5.86 -4.05
C GLY A 316 -24.45 4.74 -4.83
N MET A 317 -23.65 4.02 -5.63
CA MET A 317 -24.15 3.05 -6.60
C MET A 317 -24.50 1.71 -5.93
N PHE A 318 -25.64 1.11 -6.29
CA PHE A 318 -26.09 -0.17 -5.74
C PHE A 318 -25.08 -1.30 -5.95
N SER A 319 -24.35 -1.29 -7.07
CA SER A 319 -23.31 -2.28 -7.34
C SER A 319 -22.21 -2.29 -6.28
N SER A 320 -21.89 -1.16 -5.67
CA SER A 320 -20.87 -1.08 -4.61
C SER A 320 -21.36 -1.75 -3.33
N TYR A 321 -22.63 -1.52 -2.96
CA TYR A 321 -23.27 -2.26 -1.87
C TYR A 321 -23.34 -3.75 -2.18
N ALA A 322 -23.80 -4.14 -3.37
CA ALA A 322 -23.97 -5.53 -3.72
C ALA A 322 -22.65 -6.30 -3.72
N GLU A 323 -21.56 -5.71 -4.25
CA GLU A 323 -20.25 -6.34 -4.31
C GLU A 323 -19.75 -6.75 -2.92
N SER A 324 -19.86 -5.87 -1.93
CA SER A 324 -19.43 -6.15 -0.56
C SER A 324 -20.47 -6.93 0.27
N MET A 325 -21.76 -6.80 0.00
CA MET A 325 -22.81 -7.46 0.79
C MET A 325 -23.12 -8.90 0.34
N ILE A 326 -22.85 -9.27 -0.91
CA ILE A 326 -23.08 -10.63 -1.42
C ILE A 326 -22.23 -11.67 -0.67
N PRO A 327 -20.92 -11.45 -0.46
CA PRO A 327 -20.09 -12.34 0.36
C PRO A 327 -20.59 -12.46 1.80
N LEU A 328 -21.08 -11.35 2.37
CA LEU A 328 -21.68 -11.29 3.70
C LEU A 328 -23.11 -11.87 3.79
N ASN A 329 -23.57 -12.49 2.70
CA ASN A 329 -24.74 -13.37 2.64
C ASN A 329 -24.38 -14.81 2.23
N GLY A 330 -23.09 -15.16 2.23
CA GLY A 330 -22.59 -16.48 1.81
C GLY A 330 -22.55 -16.71 0.30
N GLY A 331 -22.57 -15.62 -0.49
CA GLY A 331 -22.38 -15.65 -1.94
C GLY A 331 -20.97 -15.26 -2.39
N ALA A 332 -20.81 -15.08 -3.70
CA ALA A 332 -19.65 -14.46 -4.34
C ALA A 332 -20.09 -13.93 -5.72
N LEU A 333 -19.30 -13.04 -6.34
CA LEU A 333 -19.54 -12.65 -7.73
C LEU A 333 -18.89 -13.65 -8.67
N ILE A 334 -17.55 -13.72 -8.65
CA ILE A 334 -16.76 -14.79 -9.23
C ILE A 334 -15.92 -15.41 -8.13
N ASN A 335 -16.11 -16.69 -7.87
CA ASN A 335 -15.35 -17.39 -6.85
C ASN A 335 -14.12 -18.04 -7.50
N ALA A 336 -12.94 -17.47 -7.26
CA ALA A 336 -11.67 -17.95 -7.82
C ALA A 336 -11.35 -19.40 -7.41
N THR A 337 -11.61 -19.77 -6.14
CA THR A 337 -11.35 -21.12 -5.61
C THR A 337 -12.17 -22.20 -6.29
N THR A 338 -13.46 -21.94 -6.52
CA THR A 338 -14.38 -22.91 -7.15
C THR A 338 -14.47 -22.74 -8.66
N GLN A 339 -13.83 -21.71 -9.20
CA GLN A 339 -13.83 -21.36 -10.63
C GLN A 339 -15.24 -21.18 -11.19
N ARG A 340 -16.10 -20.46 -10.46
CA ARG A 340 -17.52 -20.30 -10.81
C ARG A 340 -17.99 -18.86 -10.77
N VAL A 341 -18.78 -18.50 -11.78
CA VAL A 341 -19.62 -17.30 -11.77
C VAL A 341 -20.85 -17.56 -10.90
N ALA A 342 -20.99 -16.77 -9.84
CA ALA A 342 -21.98 -16.98 -8.78
C ALA A 342 -22.94 -15.79 -8.55
N PHE A 343 -22.76 -14.66 -9.24
CA PHE A 343 -23.60 -13.46 -9.08
C PHE A 343 -25.10 -13.63 -9.44
N ALA A 344 -25.51 -14.79 -9.97
CA ALA A 344 -26.91 -15.14 -10.27
C ALA A 344 -27.50 -16.19 -9.30
N GLN A 345 -26.75 -16.59 -8.27
CA GLN A 345 -27.20 -17.57 -7.27
C GLN A 345 -28.04 -16.89 -6.17
N ASN A 346 -28.73 -17.70 -5.35
CA ASN A 346 -29.67 -17.20 -4.35
C ASN A 346 -29.09 -16.13 -3.42
N PRO A 347 -27.88 -16.29 -2.83
CA PRO A 347 -27.31 -15.24 -1.97
C PRO A 347 -27.18 -13.88 -2.66
N ALA A 348 -26.80 -13.88 -3.94
CA ALA A 348 -26.68 -12.67 -4.74
C ALA A 348 -28.06 -12.06 -5.04
N LEU A 349 -29.01 -12.89 -5.45
CA LEU A 349 -30.37 -12.45 -5.76
C LEU A 349 -31.13 -11.90 -4.56
N GLU A 350 -30.93 -12.49 -3.38
CA GLU A 350 -31.45 -11.99 -2.10
C GLU A 350 -30.85 -10.63 -1.74
N THR A 351 -29.54 -10.46 -1.95
CA THR A 351 -28.86 -9.16 -1.75
C THR A 351 -29.44 -8.09 -2.68
N TYR A 352 -29.63 -8.39 -3.96
CA TYR A 352 -30.25 -7.44 -4.89
C TYR A 352 -31.68 -7.09 -4.51
N ALA A 353 -32.46 -8.07 -4.05
CA ALA A 353 -33.83 -7.87 -3.60
C ALA A 353 -33.89 -6.98 -2.34
N PHE A 354 -32.95 -7.18 -1.40
CA PHE A 354 -32.80 -6.34 -0.23
C PHE A 354 -32.49 -4.88 -0.62
N LEU A 355 -31.52 -4.66 -1.50
CA LEU A 355 -31.17 -3.31 -1.98
C LEU A 355 -32.32 -2.66 -2.77
N ASN A 356 -33.07 -3.43 -3.57
CA ASN A 356 -34.28 -2.92 -4.23
C ASN A 356 -35.36 -2.52 -3.22
N ALA A 357 -35.52 -3.25 -2.12
CA ALA A 357 -36.46 -2.90 -1.06
C ALA A 357 -36.10 -1.57 -0.39
N LEU A 358 -34.81 -1.31 -0.13
CA LEU A 358 -34.33 -0.02 0.39
C LEU A 358 -34.55 1.12 -0.63
N TYR A 359 -34.28 0.87 -1.91
CA TYR A 359 -34.52 1.84 -2.98
C TYR A 359 -36.01 2.20 -3.12
N THR A 360 -36.90 1.21 -3.12
CA THR A 360 -38.36 1.43 -3.27
C THR A 360 -38.98 2.13 -2.07
N LYS A 361 -38.34 2.08 -0.90
CA LYS A 361 -38.67 2.91 0.28
C LYS A 361 -38.27 4.37 0.13
N GLY A 362 -37.52 4.75 -0.91
CA GLY A 362 -37.05 6.11 -1.14
C GLY A 362 -35.86 6.50 -0.25
N LEU A 363 -35.10 5.53 0.26
CA LEU A 363 -33.95 5.81 1.15
C LEU A 363 -32.71 6.27 0.39
N PHE A 364 -32.64 5.99 -0.90
CA PHE A 364 -31.52 6.35 -1.77
C PHE A 364 -31.75 7.68 -2.46
N GLU A 365 -30.66 8.44 -2.62
CA GLU A 365 -30.65 9.60 -3.50
C GLU A 365 -31.01 9.25 -4.96
N PRO A 366 -31.61 10.19 -5.74
CA PRO A 366 -32.14 9.90 -7.07
C PRO A 366 -31.05 9.74 -8.15
N THR A 367 -29.91 10.41 -7.98
CA THR A 367 -28.80 10.44 -8.95
C THR A 367 -27.49 10.05 -8.29
N PRO A 368 -27.36 8.79 -7.83
CA PRO A 368 -26.16 8.35 -7.15
C PRO A 368 -24.95 8.37 -8.07
N GLN A 369 -23.79 8.65 -7.50
CA GLN A 369 -22.49 8.54 -8.15
C GLN A 369 -21.57 7.75 -7.24
N TYR A 370 -20.66 6.95 -7.79
CA TYR A 370 -19.72 6.19 -6.96
C TYR A 370 -18.51 7.03 -6.57
N ASP A 371 -17.76 7.53 -7.56
CA ASP A 371 -16.38 8.03 -7.45
C ASP A 371 -16.14 9.07 -6.33
N ALA A 372 -16.26 10.37 -6.60
CA ALA A 372 -16.25 11.39 -5.54
C ALA A 372 -17.58 11.40 -4.74
N GLY A 373 -18.54 10.55 -5.07
CA GLY A 373 -19.93 10.67 -4.62
C GLY A 373 -20.70 11.77 -5.35
N SER A 374 -22.00 11.87 -5.08
CA SER A 374 -22.89 12.81 -5.75
C SER A 374 -22.72 14.25 -5.25
N PRO A 375 -23.28 15.27 -5.96
CA PRO A 375 -23.38 16.63 -5.42
C PRO A 375 -24.13 16.72 -4.09
N LEU A 376 -25.04 15.79 -3.80
CA LEU A 376 -25.76 15.74 -2.52
C LEU A 376 -24.86 15.22 -1.40
N TRP A 377 -24.07 14.17 -1.67
CA TRP A 377 -23.03 13.69 -0.75
C TRP A 377 -22.01 14.79 -0.42
N GLN A 378 -21.46 15.43 -1.45
CA GLN A 378 -20.50 16.53 -1.31
C GLN A 378 -21.07 17.73 -0.52
N ALA A 379 -22.38 17.95 -0.59
CA ALA A 379 -23.07 18.99 0.17
C ALA A 379 -23.51 18.56 1.58
N GLY A 380 -23.16 17.34 2.04
CA GLY A 380 -23.56 16.82 3.35
C GLY A 380 -25.04 16.45 3.46
N LYS A 381 -25.73 16.23 2.34
CA LYS A 381 -27.17 15.92 2.27
C LYS A 381 -27.46 14.41 2.17
N VAL A 382 -26.43 13.60 2.13
CA VAL A 382 -26.53 12.13 2.19
C VAL A 382 -25.89 11.66 3.47
N ALA A 383 -26.60 10.86 4.26
CA ALA A 383 -26.09 10.40 5.55
C ALA A 383 -25.01 9.32 5.42
N MET A 384 -25.16 8.35 4.51
CA MET A 384 -24.21 7.25 4.33
C MET A 384 -23.93 6.95 2.85
N HIS A 385 -22.67 6.65 2.52
CA HIS A 385 -22.17 6.45 1.16
C HIS A 385 -21.07 5.36 1.13
N PRO A 386 -21.06 4.46 0.12
CA PRO A 386 -19.98 3.49 -0.06
C PRO A 386 -18.69 4.19 -0.53
N GLY A 387 -17.52 3.72 -0.12
CA GLY A 387 -16.26 4.31 -0.57
C GLY A 387 -15.03 3.46 -0.33
N ASN A 388 -13.88 4.04 -0.65
CA ASN A 388 -12.56 3.44 -0.45
C ASN A 388 -11.76 4.27 0.57
N LEU A 389 -10.87 3.61 1.31
CA LEU A 389 -10.02 4.25 2.32
C LEU A 389 -9.20 5.42 1.77
N TRP A 390 -8.74 5.31 0.53
CA TRP A 390 -7.96 6.38 -0.10
C TRP A 390 -8.81 7.63 -0.44
N PHE A 391 -10.15 7.52 -0.48
CA PHE A 391 -11.00 8.69 -0.73
C PHE A 391 -10.92 9.72 0.40
N VAL A 392 -10.75 9.25 1.64
CA VAL A 392 -10.93 10.04 2.88
C VAL A 392 -10.09 11.32 2.88
N ASN A 393 -8.84 11.24 2.42
CA ASN A 393 -7.91 12.38 2.43
C ASN A 393 -7.53 12.88 1.03
N ALA A 394 -8.08 12.29 -0.04
CA ALA A 394 -7.75 12.72 -1.39
C ALA A 394 -8.53 13.99 -1.77
N ASP A 395 -7.80 15.05 -2.17
CA ASP A 395 -8.38 16.36 -2.53
C ASP A 395 -9.38 16.29 -3.68
N ASN A 396 -9.16 15.37 -4.63
CA ASN A 396 -10.08 15.11 -5.74
C ASN A 396 -11.24 14.16 -5.36
N ARG A 397 -11.36 13.78 -4.08
CA ARG A 397 -12.41 12.93 -3.52
C ARG A 397 -13.04 13.59 -2.29
N TRP A 398 -12.67 13.16 -1.08
CA TRP A 398 -13.34 13.55 0.16
C TRP A 398 -12.47 14.37 1.12
N GLY A 399 -11.21 14.66 0.76
CA GLY A 399 -10.32 15.49 1.58
C GLY A 399 -10.84 16.92 1.85
N GLY A 400 -11.81 17.39 1.05
CA GLY A 400 -12.44 18.70 1.20
C GLY A 400 -13.89 18.68 1.75
N LEU A 401 -14.39 17.56 2.27
CA LEU A 401 -15.74 17.51 2.84
C LEU A 401 -15.86 18.42 4.06
N ALA A 402 -17.02 19.07 4.20
CA ALA A 402 -17.29 20.04 5.26
C ALA A 402 -17.91 19.40 6.52
N PHE A 403 -17.79 18.09 6.68
CA PHE A 403 -18.36 17.31 7.79
C PHE A 403 -17.41 16.18 8.19
N GLU A 404 -17.51 15.74 9.44
CA GLU A 404 -16.73 14.61 9.95
C GLU A 404 -17.18 13.29 9.29
N LEU A 405 -16.21 12.52 8.77
CA LEU A 405 -16.46 11.22 8.17
C LEU A 405 -16.32 10.11 9.22
N GLY A 406 -17.42 9.43 9.50
CA GLY A 406 -17.42 8.16 10.21
C GLY A 406 -17.29 6.98 9.25
N PHE A 407 -16.86 5.82 9.79
CA PHE A 407 -16.70 4.58 9.04
C PHE A 407 -17.44 3.41 9.70
N VAL A 408 -18.07 2.57 8.89
CA VAL A 408 -18.62 1.28 9.31
C VAL A 408 -18.44 0.23 8.20
N PRO A 409 -18.10 -1.02 8.54
CA PRO A 409 -18.15 -2.14 7.60
C PRO A 409 -19.54 -2.36 7.00
N TYR A 410 -19.61 -3.08 5.89
CA TYR A 410 -20.91 -3.45 5.30
C TYR A 410 -21.68 -4.39 6.22
N PRO A 411 -23.02 -4.27 6.33
CA PRO A 411 -23.81 -5.12 7.19
C PRO A 411 -23.93 -6.55 6.61
N ARG A 412 -23.88 -7.55 7.49
CA ARG A 412 -24.10 -8.95 7.12
C ARG A 412 -25.58 -9.33 7.11
N ALA A 413 -25.94 -10.33 6.32
CA ALA A 413 -27.29 -10.88 6.38
C ALA A 413 -27.58 -11.48 7.77
N ASP A 414 -28.82 -11.35 8.26
CA ASP A 414 -29.21 -11.86 9.58
C ASP A 414 -28.97 -13.37 9.73
N SER A 415 -29.03 -14.12 8.63
CA SER A 415 -28.80 -15.56 8.58
C SER A 415 -27.35 -15.97 8.36
N PHE A 416 -26.44 -15.02 8.10
CA PHE A 416 -25.05 -15.33 7.78
C PHE A 416 -24.25 -15.63 9.07
N VAL A 417 -23.58 -16.78 9.08
CA VAL A 417 -22.82 -17.30 10.23
C VAL A 417 -21.31 -17.42 9.95
N GLY A 418 -20.85 -16.96 8.79
CA GLY A 418 -19.43 -16.96 8.44
C GLY A 418 -18.69 -15.74 8.99
N ASP A 419 -17.38 -15.74 8.78
CA ASP A 419 -16.52 -14.60 9.08
C ASP A 419 -16.81 -13.43 8.14
N TYR A 420 -16.51 -12.21 8.60
CA TYR A 420 -16.52 -11.05 7.73
C TYR A 420 -15.53 -11.25 6.59
N ILE A 421 -15.88 -10.82 5.39
CA ILE A 421 -14.99 -10.85 4.23
C ILE A 421 -15.33 -9.70 3.28
N SER A 422 -14.29 -9.09 2.70
CA SER A 422 -14.40 -8.01 1.74
C SER A 422 -13.76 -8.41 0.40
N PRO A 423 -14.41 -8.15 -0.74
CA PRO A 423 -13.78 -8.36 -2.03
C PRO A 423 -12.64 -7.35 -2.24
N VAL A 424 -11.59 -7.80 -2.92
CA VAL A 424 -10.50 -6.98 -3.43
C VAL A 424 -10.35 -7.20 -4.92
N SER A 425 -10.29 -6.11 -5.68
CA SER A 425 -10.14 -6.07 -7.15
C SER A 425 -9.54 -4.71 -7.53
N GLY A 426 -8.86 -4.63 -8.68
CA GLY A 426 -8.30 -3.36 -9.14
C GLY A 426 -7.14 -2.84 -8.30
N VAL A 427 -6.34 -3.73 -7.71
CA VAL A 427 -5.22 -3.36 -6.83
C VAL A 427 -4.03 -2.87 -7.65
N ALA A 428 -3.39 -1.80 -7.17
CA ALA A 428 -2.15 -1.26 -7.71
C ALA A 428 -1.02 -2.31 -7.68
N VAL A 429 -0.43 -2.60 -8.82
CA VAL A 429 0.65 -3.58 -8.97
C VAL A 429 1.69 -3.10 -9.97
N TYR A 430 2.92 -3.59 -9.82
CA TYR A 430 4.01 -3.42 -10.78
C TYR A 430 4.15 -4.64 -11.69
N HIS A 431 4.70 -4.42 -12.87
CA HIS A 431 5.00 -5.44 -13.87
C HIS A 431 6.36 -5.17 -14.51
N VAL A 432 7.12 -6.24 -14.78
CA VAL A 432 8.32 -6.14 -15.62
C VAL A 432 7.89 -6.13 -17.08
N ALA A 433 8.37 -5.16 -17.86
CA ALA A 433 8.12 -5.07 -19.29
C ALA A 433 8.71 -6.27 -20.04
N SER A 434 8.13 -6.63 -21.17
CA SER A 434 8.70 -7.66 -22.05
C SER A 434 9.81 -7.13 -22.96
N GLY A 435 10.36 -8.00 -23.82
CA GLY A 435 11.28 -7.61 -24.89
C GLY A 435 12.73 -7.34 -24.46
N MET A 436 13.06 -7.53 -23.18
CA MET A 436 14.40 -7.41 -22.64
C MET A 436 15.17 -8.75 -22.71
N THR A 437 16.48 -8.73 -22.46
CA THR A 437 17.23 -9.98 -22.25
C THR A 437 16.95 -10.51 -20.84
N PRO A 438 17.07 -11.83 -20.58
CA PRO A 438 16.86 -12.39 -19.25
C PRO A 438 17.73 -11.75 -18.16
N GLU A 439 18.95 -11.32 -18.51
CA GLU A 439 19.86 -10.61 -17.59
C GLU A 439 19.33 -9.22 -17.24
N ARG A 440 18.77 -8.50 -18.21
CA ARG A 440 18.18 -7.17 -17.98
C ARG A 440 16.86 -7.28 -17.21
N GLU A 441 16.01 -8.26 -17.53
CA GLU A 441 14.79 -8.53 -16.76
C GLU A 441 15.10 -8.84 -15.29
N ALA A 442 16.13 -9.66 -15.03
CA ALA A 442 16.58 -9.97 -13.68
C ALA A 442 17.10 -8.71 -12.95
N LEU A 443 17.90 -7.88 -13.63
CA LEU A 443 18.41 -6.61 -13.08
C LEU A 443 17.25 -5.65 -12.75
N VAL A 444 16.30 -5.47 -13.67
CA VAL A 444 15.14 -4.58 -13.49
C VAL A 444 14.30 -5.01 -12.29
N PHE A 445 14.01 -6.31 -12.17
CA PHE A 445 13.28 -6.83 -11.02
C PHE A 445 14.05 -6.68 -9.71
N GLN A 446 15.37 -6.91 -9.73
CA GLN A 446 16.25 -6.70 -8.59
C GLN A 446 16.27 -5.24 -8.14
N VAL A 447 16.43 -4.30 -9.07
CA VAL A 447 16.39 -2.86 -8.79
C VAL A 447 15.08 -2.51 -8.10
N TRP A 448 13.93 -2.90 -8.66
CA TRP A 448 12.64 -2.62 -8.00
C TRP A 448 12.56 -3.21 -6.60
N ASN A 449 12.98 -4.47 -6.41
CA ASN A 449 12.88 -5.14 -5.12
C ASN A 449 13.75 -4.47 -4.04
N GLU A 450 14.96 -4.06 -4.41
CA GLU A 450 15.93 -3.44 -3.50
C GLU A 450 15.61 -1.97 -3.21
N LEU A 451 14.70 -1.33 -3.97
CA LEU A 451 14.19 0.01 -3.67
C LEU A 451 13.06 0.00 -2.62
N GLN A 452 12.57 -1.16 -2.20
CA GLN A 452 11.49 -1.25 -1.23
C GLN A 452 12.02 -1.27 0.21
N ILE A 453 11.33 -0.53 1.09
CA ILE A 453 11.48 -0.66 2.54
C ILE A 453 10.53 -1.77 2.97
N TRP A 454 11.04 -3.01 3.03
CA TRP A 454 10.25 -4.19 3.38
C TRP A 454 9.85 -4.18 4.86
N GLN A 455 8.57 -4.42 5.12
CA GLN A 455 8.00 -4.47 6.46
C GLN A 455 7.61 -5.90 6.84
N THR A 456 7.77 -6.23 8.12
CA THR A 456 7.18 -7.43 8.71
C THR A 456 5.66 -7.30 8.82
N GLU A 457 4.96 -8.42 9.01
CA GLU A 457 3.51 -8.44 9.27
C GLU A 457 3.08 -7.52 10.41
N ALA A 458 3.88 -7.45 11.48
CA ALA A 458 3.60 -6.58 12.61
C ALA A 458 3.78 -5.10 12.24
N GLU A 459 4.88 -4.75 11.56
CA GLU A 459 5.14 -3.39 11.11
C GLU A 459 4.10 -2.90 10.09
N MET A 460 3.63 -3.77 9.19
CA MET A 460 2.54 -3.43 8.26
C MET A 460 1.23 -3.12 9.00
N ALA A 461 0.88 -3.92 10.02
CA ALA A 461 -0.31 -3.68 10.83
C ALA A 461 -0.21 -2.36 11.62
N ASP A 462 0.95 -2.10 12.25
CA ASP A 462 1.21 -0.86 13.00
C ASP A 462 1.20 0.37 12.07
N SER A 463 1.80 0.26 10.89
CA SER A 463 1.80 1.31 9.85
C SER A 463 0.37 1.59 9.36
N PHE A 464 -0.41 0.54 9.14
CA PHE A 464 -1.81 0.68 8.75
C PHE A 464 -2.64 1.37 9.84
N GLU A 465 -2.52 0.97 11.10
CA GLU A 465 -3.18 1.61 12.24
C GLU A 465 -2.80 3.10 12.32
N LEU A 466 -1.51 3.43 12.25
CA LEU A 466 -1.05 4.81 12.24
C LEU A 466 -1.66 5.59 11.06
N SER A 467 -1.74 4.99 9.88
CA SER A 467 -2.37 5.61 8.71
C SER A 467 -3.85 5.92 8.95
N LEU A 468 -4.59 5.04 9.63
CA LEU A 468 -6.00 5.26 9.98
C LEU A 468 -6.14 6.40 11.01
N MET A 469 -5.25 6.47 12.00
CA MET A 469 -5.24 7.55 12.98
C MET A 469 -4.97 8.93 12.36
N THR A 470 -4.35 9.00 11.17
CA THR A 470 -4.23 10.26 10.42
C THR A 470 -5.47 10.61 9.60
N LYS A 471 -6.36 9.65 9.36
CA LYS A 471 -7.55 9.78 8.51
C LYS A 471 -8.84 9.97 9.30
N PHE A 472 -8.89 9.47 10.53
CA PHE A 472 -10.07 9.49 11.37
C PHE A 472 -9.78 10.18 12.71
N ASP A 473 -10.69 11.05 13.13
CA ASP A 473 -10.56 11.80 14.38
C ASP A 473 -10.97 10.97 15.62
N GLN A 474 -11.81 9.94 15.44
CA GLN A 474 -12.32 9.09 16.52
C GLN A 474 -11.71 7.69 16.50
N GLU A 475 -11.40 7.17 17.69
CA GLU A 475 -10.77 5.86 17.90
C GLU A 475 -11.69 4.70 17.44
N GLU A 476 -13.01 4.81 17.62
CA GLU A 476 -13.95 3.75 17.22
C GLU A 476 -13.94 3.46 15.72
N TYR A 477 -13.62 4.46 14.87
CA TYR A 477 -13.54 4.27 13.42
C TYR A 477 -12.30 3.46 13.05
N VAL A 478 -11.18 3.71 13.75
CA VAL A 478 -9.95 2.93 13.63
C VAL A 478 -10.20 1.49 14.10
N GLU A 479 -10.84 1.31 15.26
CA GLU A 479 -11.19 -0.01 15.78
C GLU A 479 -12.07 -0.81 14.81
N ALA A 480 -13.08 -0.18 14.20
CA ALA A 480 -13.97 -0.84 13.25
C ALA A 480 -13.24 -1.26 11.95
N TYR A 481 -12.26 -0.47 11.49
CA TYR A 481 -11.41 -0.84 10.37
C TYR A 481 -10.49 -2.01 10.72
N LEU A 482 -9.80 -1.92 11.87
CA LEU A 482 -8.87 -2.96 12.33
C LEU A 482 -9.57 -4.30 12.59
N ALA A 483 -10.85 -4.28 13.01
CA ALA A 483 -11.66 -5.48 13.19
C ALA A 483 -11.85 -6.30 11.90
N ILE A 484 -11.67 -5.68 10.72
CA ILE A 484 -11.79 -6.35 9.41
C ILE A 484 -10.51 -6.25 8.56
N TYR A 485 -9.41 -5.70 9.08
CA TYR A 485 -8.19 -5.35 8.36
C TYR A 485 -7.71 -6.39 7.32
N ASP A 486 -7.58 -7.64 7.74
CA ASP A 486 -7.04 -8.75 6.95
C ASP A 486 -8.14 -9.63 6.31
N LYS A 487 -9.40 -9.20 6.41
CA LYS A 487 -10.57 -9.98 6.00
C LYS A 487 -10.92 -9.73 4.54
N VAL A 488 -10.01 -10.13 3.66
CA VAL A 488 -10.13 -9.92 2.21
C VAL A 488 -10.15 -11.22 1.41
N TYR A 489 -10.70 -11.16 0.19
CA TYR A 489 -10.53 -12.19 -0.83
C TYR A 489 -10.43 -11.58 -2.23
N LEU A 490 -9.78 -12.29 -3.15
CA LEU A 490 -9.69 -11.90 -4.55
C LEU A 490 -11.03 -12.14 -5.27
N ASP A 491 -11.61 -11.08 -5.83
CA ASP A 491 -12.75 -11.18 -6.75
C ASP A 491 -12.32 -10.88 -8.19
N LEU A 492 -12.59 -11.83 -9.10
CA LEU A 492 -12.18 -11.73 -10.50
C LEU A 492 -13.19 -10.97 -11.37
N ILE A 493 -14.25 -10.37 -10.79
CA ILE A 493 -15.35 -9.77 -11.54
C ILE A 493 -14.90 -8.74 -12.59
N ASN A 494 -13.83 -8.00 -12.31
CA ASN A 494 -13.26 -7.00 -13.23
C ASN A 494 -12.03 -7.51 -14.00
N ALA A 495 -11.43 -8.64 -13.58
CA ALA A 495 -10.21 -9.19 -14.17
C ALA A 495 -10.45 -10.08 -15.39
N VAL A 496 -11.67 -10.62 -15.57
CA VAL A 496 -12.00 -11.53 -16.70
C VAL A 496 -12.18 -10.83 -18.06
N GLY A 497 -11.72 -9.59 -18.21
CA GLY A 497 -11.76 -8.85 -19.47
C GLY A 497 -13.13 -8.29 -19.87
N ILE A 498 -14.11 -8.26 -18.95
CA ILE A 498 -15.43 -7.64 -19.17
C ILE A 498 -15.45 -6.28 -18.49
N GLY A 499 -15.59 -5.21 -19.27
CA GLY A 499 -15.65 -3.85 -18.74
C GLY A 499 -16.83 -3.64 -17.79
N ALA A 500 -16.55 -3.20 -16.55
CA ALA A 500 -17.53 -3.11 -15.46
C ALA A 500 -18.81 -2.30 -15.79
N TYR A 501 -18.66 -1.24 -16.58
CA TYR A 501 -19.75 -0.34 -17.01
C TYR A 501 -20.18 -0.53 -18.47
N GLY A 502 -19.58 -1.49 -19.19
CA GLY A 502 -19.99 -1.85 -20.55
C GLY A 502 -21.37 -2.52 -20.57
N GLU A 503 -21.92 -2.75 -21.78
CA GLU A 503 -23.25 -3.35 -21.97
C GLU A 503 -23.45 -4.64 -21.15
N ASN A 504 -22.44 -5.50 -21.15
CA ASN A 504 -22.43 -6.79 -20.45
C ASN A 504 -21.83 -6.72 -19.04
N GLY A 505 -21.35 -5.56 -18.59
CA GLY A 505 -20.67 -5.41 -17.31
C GLY A 505 -21.60 -5.65 -16.12
N TRP A 506 -21.13 -6.39 -15.13
CA TRP A 506 -21.90 -6.73 -13.94
C TRP A 506 -22.34 -5.47 -13.18
N ARG A 507 -21.46 -4.47 -12.97
CA ARG A 507 -21.84 -3.24 -12.25
C ARG A 507 -23.00 -2.52 -12.94
N ARG A 508 -22.93 -2.32 -14.27
CA ARG A 508 -24.01 -1.71 -15.04
C ARG A 508 -25.33 -2.45 -14.85
N ASN A 509 -25.33 -3.76 -15.05
CA ASN A 509 -26.54 -4.58 -15.01
C ASN A 509 -27.07 -4.78 -13.58
N CYS A 510 -26.20 -4.82 -12.57
CA CYS A 510 -26.57 -4.84 -11.16
C CYS A 510 -27.34 -3.57 -10.78
N ASN A 511 -26.81 -2.40 -11.16
CA ASN A 511 -27.47 -1.12 -10.88
C ASN A 511 -28.85 -1.01 -11.56
N LEU A 512 -28.95 -1.41 -12.84
CA LEU A 512 -30.23 -1.43 -13.57
C LEU A 512 -31.22 -2.43 -12.95
N GLY A 513 -30.77 -3.66 -12.71
CA GLY A 513 -31.58 -4.73 -12.16
C GLY A 513 -32.16 -4.39 -10.78
N ILE A 514 -31.35 -3.81 -9.90
CA ILE A 514 -31.79 -3.37 -8.58
C ILE A 514 -32.79 -2.21 -8.71
N ARG A 515 -32.54 -1.24 -9.57
CA ARG A 515 -33.45 -0.09 -9.75
C ARG A 515 -34.81 -0.51 -10.30
N GLU A 516 -34.83 -1.45 -11.24
CA GLU A 516 -36.04 -1.88 -11.94
C GLU A 516 -36.74 -3.08 -11.29
N GLY A 517 -36.12 -3.72 -10.29
CA GLY A 517 -36.61 -4.96 -9.70
C GLY A 517 -36.49 -6.17 -10.63
N THR A 518 -35.54 -6.13 -11.58
CA THR A 518 -35.34 -7.12 -12.64
C THR A 518 -34.03 -7.90 -12.51
N SER A 519 -33.35 -7.83 -11.35
CA SER A 519 -32.01 -8.40 -11.13
C SER A 519 -31.86 -9.86 -11.60
N ARG A 520 -32.82 -10.75 -11.33
CA ARG A 520 -32.74 -12.14 -11.83
C ARG A 520 -32.60 -12.20 -13.35
N THR A 521 -33.46 -11.47 -14.07
CA THR A 521 -33.46 -11.46 -15.54
C THR A 521 -32.15 -10.95 -16.10
N VAL A 522 -31.63 -9.83 -15.58
CA VAL A 522 -30.38 -9.25 -16.09
C VAL A 522 -29.16 -10.09 -15.73
N MET A 523 -29.13 -10.71 -14.54
CA MET A 523 -28.03 -11.60 -14.14
C MET A 523 -28.01 -12.87 -14.97
N ASP A 524 -29.17 -13.48 -15.23
CA ASP A 524 -29.29 -14.66 -16.10
C ASP A 524 -28.86 -14.36 -17.55
N GLN A 525 -29.05 -13.12 -18.02
CA GLN A 525 -28.62 -12.67 -19.35
C GLN A 525 -27.11 -12.56 -19.48
N ILE A 526 -26.43 -11.96 -18.50
CA ILE A 526 -24.97 -11.72 -18.58
C ILE A 526 -24.14 -12.91 -18.10
N LYS A 527 -24.69 -13.81 -17.27
CA LYS A 527 -23.95 -14.93 -16.69
C LYS A 527 -23.22 -15.79 -17.73
N PRO A 528 -23.82 -16.22 -18.85
CA PRO A 528 -23.12 -17.05 -19.84
C PRO A 528 -21.90 -16.36 -20.47
N ILE A 529 -21.91 -15.03 -20.56
CA ILE A 529 -20.78 -14.23 -21.07
C ILE A 529 -19.62 -14.29 -20.08
N TYR A 530 -19.92 -14.15 -18.79
CA TYR A 530 -18.95 -14.29 -17.72
C TYR A 530 -18.43 -15.73 -17.57
N ASP A 531 -19.27 -16.75 -17.76
CA ASP A 531 -18.84 -18.14 -17.72
C ASP A 531 -17.77 -18.40 -18.80
N ALA A 532 -18.02 -17.94 -20.03
CA ALA A 532 -17.06 -18.07 -21.12
C ALA A 532 -15.77 -17.25 -20.88
N ALA A 533 -15.92 -16.03 -20.33
CA ALA A 533 -14.77 -15.18 -20.02
C ALA A 533 -13.89 -15.77 -18.91
N LEU A 534 -14.49 -16.35 -17.87
CA LEU A 534 -13.78 -17.04 -16.80
C LEU A 534 -13.07 -18.29 -17.31
N GLU A 535 -13.72 -19.09 -18.17
CA GLU A 535 -13.07 -20.25 -18.80
C GLU A 535 -11.84 -19.82 -19.61
N ALA A 536 -11.94 -18.74 -20.39
CA ALA A 536 -10.82 -18.18 -21.16
C ALA A 536 -9.76 -17.49 -20.28
N TYR A 537 -10.11 -17.06 -19.07
CA TYR A 537 -9.17 -16.51 -18.09
C TYR A 537 -8.33 -17.63 -17.46
N LEU A 538 -8.95 -18.75 -17.11
CA LEU A 538 -8.30 -19.85 -16.39
C LEU A 538 -7.55 -20.82 -17.29
N ASN A 539 -8.07 -21.10 -18.50
CA ASN A 539 -7.55 -22.18 -19.37
C ASN A 539 -6.92 -21.66 -20.69
N GLY A 540 -6.87 -20.34 -20.86
CA GLY A 540 -6.61 -19.69 -22.15
C GLY A 540 -5.18 -19.75 -22.66
#